data_AF-U4QF19-F1
#
_entry.id   AF-U4QF19-F1
#
_cell.length_a   1.000
_cell.length_b   1.000
_cell.length_c   1.000
_cell.angle_alpha   90.00
_cell.angle_beta   90.00
_cell.angle_gamma   90.00
#
_symmetry.space_group_name_H-M   'P 1'
#
loop_
_entity.id
_entity.type
_entity.pdbx_description
1 polymer ?
#
loop_
_entity_poly.entity_id
_entity_poly.type
_entity_poly.pdbx_seq_one_letter_code
_entity_poly.pdbx_strand_id
1 'polypeptide(L)'
;MNEKATQIYRVEFNGKYFWFSSLIGEFTKAFKMQISLISRYEQQGKDLTEIQGLIAAGKVKVDQVHFINVGADICQMKLAQMLIDDMKKFDSSQIYGQKIPLLMFYLKNYQIVGDEIKSDFSVNELLQLMNDYCQVDFGYPNNETEYQHLLGASENSNEYFKQRSLVLNYWLKDDHYLRIILQNAINHSNSSVLSQQARSNYKKAYYQLENSEVNSLWYEDIESRTTGLTWYLTSADQAIKILSNFRIGSEDQNRNMSEDHHLTFSLRPKTPEQYQNEGILNKAAGNCNSFAPVPVPVFICFSLKRILERGGLLINSELNNKEEMSFNLQEDVDWDLFSFNKNIRSIYADHDSTNLMQTKCIIKGYLEFIAKDIIKIYVRTEAEKVSLLTALIEYQAKQSFSKKHLQLIDLSQYAARIQVEPDLFFGDRGKVIYGDNRIEFSEIGKTNIQSHDEPFSIVKEMKTVSKMITIGGLMRQEFKLEDSKGNLKTVAVYHKPDWILKVVKWASAFTGEVRYYLDLYYHSEFLSVYRIEGENEWINNQDKTRMNFTEDEQRILKKVEESFKLETVRKNRR
;
A
#
# COMPACT_ATOMS: atom_id res chain seq x y z
N MET A 1 -51.27 4.81 -10.18
CA MET A 1 -51.10 3.74 -9.17
C MET A 1 -50.74 4.43 -7.87
N ASN A 2 -51.39 4.13 -6.74
CA ASN A 2 -50.93 4.64 -5.45
C ASN A 2 -49.58 3.96 -5.15
N GLU A 3 -48.50 4.75 -5.07
CA GLU A 3 -47.20 4.24 -4.68
C GLU A 3 -47.31 3.65 -3.27
N LYS A 4 -47.10 2.34 -3.16
CA LYS A 4 -47.03 1.68 -1.85
C LYS A 4 -45.68 2.05 -1.23
N ALA A 5 -45.71 2.59 -0.02
CA ALA A 5 -44.49 2.87 0.74
C ALA A 5 -43.69 1.57 0.98
N THR A 6 -42.37 1.73 0.94
CA THR A 6 -41.42 0.68 1.31
C THR A 6 -41.12 0.80 2.80
N GLN A 7 -41.03 -0.32 3.48
CA GLN A 7 -40.81 -0.44 4.90
C GLN A 7 -39.47 -1.13 5.17
N ILE A 8 -38.69 -0.57 6.10
CA ILE A 8 -37.42 -1.12 6.56
C ILE A 8 -37.66 -1.95 7.82
N TYR A 9 -37.17 -3.18 7.79
CA TYR A 9 -37.21 -4.12 8.89
C TYR A 9 -35.79 -4.40 9.36
N ARG A 10 -35.52 -4.19 10.64
CA ARG A 10 -34.34 -4.73 11.31
C ARG A 10 -34.68 -6.11 11.85
N VAL A 11 -33.79 -7.06 11.67
CA VAL A 11 -33.94 -8.42 12.18
C VAL A 11 -32.78 -8.73 13.11
N GLU A 12 -33.07 -9.32 14.26
CA GLU A 12 -32.06 -9.84 15.18
C GLU A 12 -31.98 -11.37 15.05
N PHE A 13 -30.75 -11.88 14.95
CA PHE A 13 -30.47 -13.30 14.92
C PHE A 13 -29.10 -13.57 15.57
N ASN A 14 -29.05 -14.49 16.54
CA ASN A 14 -27.83 -14.85 17.28
C ASN A 14 -27.01 -13.64 17.81
N GLY A 15 -27.70 -12.61 18.32
CA GLY A 15 -27.06 -11.42 18.88
C GLY A 15 -26.44 -10.47 17.84
N LYS A 16 -26.77 -10.66 16.55
CA LYS A 16 -26.38 -9.80 15.45
C LYS A 16 -27.61 -9.32 14.66
N TYR A 17 -27.42 -8.25 13.89
CA TYR A 17 -28.47 -7.51 13.20
C TYR A 17 -28.27 -7.48 11.69
N PHE A 18 -29.39 -7.45 10.97
CA PHE A 18 -29.45 -7.27 9.52
C PHE A 18 -30.74 -6.57 9.11
N TRP A 19 -30.80 -6.03 7.89
CA TRP A 19 -31.92 -5.22 7.43
C TRP A 19 -32.48 -5.71 6.10
N PHE A 20 -33.80 -5.60 5.96
CA PHE A 20 -34.47 -5.77 4.68
C PHE A 20 -35.47 -4.66 4.43
N SER A 21 -35.64 -4.33 3.17
CA SER A 21 -36.73 -3.48 2.68
C SER A 21 -37.80 -4.33 2.01
N SER A 22 -39.07 -4.10 2.33
CA SER A 22 -40.21 -4.70 1.64
C SER A 22 -41.37 -3.72 1.56
N LEU A 23 -42.33 -3.93 0.66
CA LEU A 23 -43.59 -3.21 0.70
C LEU A 23 -44.29 -3.44 2.06
N ILE A 24 -45.02 -2.44 2.54
CA ILE A 24 -45.78 -2.55 3.81
C ILE A 24 -46.64 -3.82 3.80
N GLY A 25 -46.48 -4.65 4.84
CA GLY A 25 -47.21 -5.90 5.02
C GLY A 25 -46.69 -7.10 4.19
N GLU A 26 -45.64 -6.93 3.38
CA GLU A 26 -45.11 -7.98 2.50
C GLU A 26 -43.78 -8.58 2.99
N PHE A 27 -43.46 -8.53 4.29
CA PHE A 27 -42.21 -9.06 4.85
C PHE A 27 -41.98 -10.55 4.52
N THR A 28 -42.95 -11.41 4.83
CA THR A 28 -42.87 -12.86 4.55
C THR A 28 -42.66 -13.15 3.06
N LYS A 29 -43.24 -12.33 2.18
CA LYS A 29 -43.10 -12.46 0.74
C LYS A 29 -41.70 -12.03 0.28
N ALA A 30 -41.17 -10.92 0.80
CA ALA A 30 -39.82 -10.48 0.52
C ALA A 30 -38.76 -11.47 1.02
N PHE A 31 -38.94 -12.05 2.20
CA PHE A 31 -38.04 -13.07 2.71
C PHE A 31 -38.06 -14.33 1.83
N LYS A 32 -39.24 -14.78 1.38
CA LYS A 32 -39.36 -15.88 0.41
C LYS A 32 -38.71 -15.55 -0.94
N MET A 33 -38.79 -14.30 -1.40
CA MET A 33 -38.10 -13.86 -2.61
C MET A 33 -36.58 -13.90 -2.48
N GLN A 34 -36.03 -13.65 -1.28
CA GLN A 34 -34.59 -13.84 -1.03
C GLN A 34 -34.17 -15.29 -1.25
N ILE A 35 -34.97 -16.27 -0.80
CA ILE A 35 -34.71 -17.70 -1.05
C ILE A 35 -34.66 -18.00 -2.55
N SER A 36 -35.60 -17.45 -3.33
CA SER A 36 -35.61 -17.63 -4.79
C SER A 36 -34.43 -16.95 -5.49
N LEU A 37 -33.99 -15.78 -4.98
CA LEU A 37 -32.79 -15.08 -5.47
C LEU A 37 -31.51 -15.86 -5.15
N ILE A 38 -31.40 -16.42 -3.95
CA ILE A 38 -30.30 -17.28 -3.51
C ILE A 38 -30.13 -18.45 -4.48
N SER A 39 -31.20 -19.21 -4.76
CA SER A 39 -31.12 -20.34 -5.69
C SER A 39 -30.69 -19.93 -7.10
N ARG A 40 -31.10 -18.74 -7.56
CA ARG A 40 -30.67 -18.19 -8.85
C ARG A 40 -29.20 -17.78 -8.84
N TYR A 41 -28.71 -17.23 -7.73
CA TYR A 41 -27.31 -16.84 -7.57
C TYR A 41 -26.38 -18.05 -7.48
N GLU A 42 -26.79 -19.09 -6.75
CA GLU A 42 -26.09 -20.38 -6.72
C GLU A 42 -25.99 -20.99 -8.13
N GLN A 43 -27.06 -20.97 -8.92
CA GLN A 43 -27.06 -21.43 -10.32
C GLN A 43 -26.15 -20.59 -11.25
N GLN A 44 -25.90 -19.33 -10.90
CA GLN A 44 -25.05 -18.41 -11.66
C GLN A 44 -23.60 -18.39 -11.17
N GLY A 45 -23.24 -19.22 -10.18
CA GLY A 45 -21.90 -19.21 -9.58
C GLY A 45 -21.56 -17.89 -8.88
N LYS A 46 -22.58 -17.17 -8.37
CA LYS A 46 -22.39 -15.91 -7.64
C LYS A 46 -22.30 -16.17 -6.14
N ASP A 47 -21.35 -15.51 -5.49
CA ASP A 47 -21.20 -15.58 -4.05
C ASP A 47 -22.43 -15.03 -3.32
N LEU A 48 -22.83 -15.76 -2.29
CA LEU A 48 -23.89 -15.35 -1.38
C LEU A 48 -23.30 -14.45 -0.29
N THR A 49 -24.03 -13.41 0.10
CA THR A 49 -23.70 -12.64 1.31
C THR A 49 -23.84 -13.51 2.56
N GLU A 50 -23.25 -13.12 3.69
CA GLU A 50 -23.31 -13.87 4.96
C GLU A 50 -24.76 -14.22 5.34
N ILE A 51 -25.67 -13.25 5.27
CA ILE A 51 -27.10 -13.48 5.50
C ILE A 51 -27.72 -14.44 4.49
N GLN A 52 -27.39 -14.30 3.20
CA GLN A 52 -27.93 -15.18 2.17
C GLN A 52 -27.47 -16.63 2.38
N GLY A 53 -26.22 -16.85 2.77
CA GLY A 53 -25.72 -18.19 3.13
C GLY A 53 -26.41 -18.78 4.36
N LEU A 54 -26.69 -17.96 5.38
CA LEU A 54 -27.43 -18.40 6.56
C LEU A 54 -28.89 -18.77 6.25
N ILE A 55 -29.54 -18.01 5.35
CA ILE A 55 -30.89 -18.32 4.85
C ILE A 55 -30.86 -19.60 4.00
N ALA A 56 -29.89 -19.75 3.09
CA ALA A 56 -29.72 -20.92 2.22
C ALA A 56 -29.55 -22.20 3.04
N ALA A 57 -28.72 -22.15 4.09
CA ALA A 57 -28.47 -23.27 5.00
C ALA A 57 -29.66 -23.58 5.94
N GLY A 58 -30.78 -22.86 5.82
CA GLY A 58 -31.97 -23.04 6.67
C GLY A 58 -31.74 -22.68 8.13
N LYS A 59 -30.66 -21.95 8.44
CA LYS A 59 -30.31 -21.52 9.81
C LYS A 59 -31.15 -20.32 10.26
N VAL A 60 -31.64 -19.52 9.31
CA VAL A 60 -32.56 -18.40 9.55
C VAL A 60 -33.90 -18.73 8.89
N LYS A 61 -34.95 -18.89 9.69
CA LYS A 61 -36.32 -19.13 9.21
C LYS A 61 -37.24 -17.97 9.59
N VAL A 62 -38.22 -17.66 8.73
CA VAL A 62 -39.14 -16.51 8.90
C VAL A 62 -39.88 -16.55 10.24
N ASP A 63 -40.27 -17.75 10.67
CA ASP A 63 -40.98 -18.01 11.93
C ASP A 63 -40.08 -17.91 13.17
N GLN A 64 -38.76 -17.89 12.99
CA GLN A 64 -37.76 -17.88 14.06
C GLN A 64 -37.07 -16.52 14.24
N VAL A 65 -37.38 -15.54 13.39
CA VAL A 65 -36.77 -14.22 13.44
C VAL A 65 -37.69 -13.18 14.05
N HIS A 66 -37.17 -12.40 14.99
CA HIS A 66 -37.85 -11.21 15.50
C HIS A 66 -37.45 -10.01 14.65
N PHE A 67 -38.45 -9.33 14.09
CA PHE A 67 -38.25 -8.14 13.29
C PHE A 67 -38.85 -6.91 13.94
N ILE A 68 -38.15 -5.79 13.80
CA ILE A 68 -38.54 -4.48 14.30
C ILE A 68 -38.76 -3.57 13.10
N ASN A 69 -39.90 -2.90 13.07
CA ASN A 69 -40.19 -1.88 12.08
C ASN A 69 -39.34 -0.63 12.37
N VAL A 70 -38.41 -0.31 11.48
CA VAL A 70 -37.56 0.89 11.59
C VAL A 70 -38.28 2.12 11.06
N GLY A 71 -39.09 1.96 10.00
CA GLY A 71 -39.83 3.05 9.37
C GLY A 71 -40.32 2.69 7.97
N ALA A 72 -41.19 3.51 7.42
CA ALA A 72 -41.68 3.38 6.05
C ALA A 72 -41.81 4.74 5.37
N ASP A 73 -41.43 4.81 4.10
CA ASP A 73 -41.50 5.99 3.25
C ASP A 73 -41.58 5.57 1.77
N ILE A 74 -42.00 6.49 0.91
CA ILE A 74 -41.97 6.31 -0.55
C ILE A 74 -40.63 6.77 -1.13
N CYS A 75 -39.93 7.68 -0.45
CA CYS A 75 -38.67 8.25 -0.90
C CYS A 75 -37.47 7.40 -0.47
N GLN A 76 -36.69 6.96 -1.46
CA GLN A 76 -35.53 6.08 -1.24
C GLN A 76 -34.42 6.73 -0.42
N MET A 77 -34.22 8.04 -0.58
CA MET A 77 -33.23 8.79 0.21
C MET A 77 -33.60 8.83 1.69
N LYS A 78 -34.88 9.03 2.02
CA LYS A 78 -35.37 8.99 3.41
C LYS A 78 -35.26 7.59 4.00
N LEU A 79 -35.57 6.55 3.22
CA LEU A 79 -35.40 5.17 3.67
C LEU A 79 -33.93 4.83 3.93
N ALA A 80 -33.02 5.30 3.07
CA ALA A 80 -31.58 5.14 3.27
C ALA A 80 -31.12 5.84 4.55
N GLN A 81 -31.60 7.06 4.83
CA GLN A 81 -31.33 7.77 6.08
C GLN A 81 -31.83 6.98 7.29
N MET A 82 -33.09 6.54 7.28
CA MET A 82 -33.66 5.72 8.36
C MET A 82 -32.84 4.46 8.62
N LEU A 83 -32.37 3.80 7.56
CA LEU A 83 -31.54 2.60 7.68
C LEU A 83 -30.18 2.92 8.30
N ILE A 84 -29.49 3.96 7.83
CA ILE A 84 -28.20 4.38 8.40
C ILE A 84 -28.34 4.82 9.86
N ASP A 85 -29.37 5.61 10.18
CA ASP A 85 -29.60 6.11 11.54
C ASP A 85 -29.93 4.97 12.52
N ASP A 86 -30.61 3.92 12.04
CA ASP A 86 -30.83 2.72 12.84
C ASP A 86 -29.58 1.85 12.96
N MET A 87 -28.84 1.67 11.86
CA MET A 87 -27.59 0.91 11.82
C MET A 87 -26.53 1.49 12.78
N LYS A 88 -26.45 2.83 12.86
CA LYS A 88 -25.53 3.56 13.75
C LYS A 88 -25.77 3.36 15.25
N LYS A 89 -26.86 2.70 15.63
CA LYS A 89 -27.13 2.34 17.04
C LYS A 89 -26.38 1.09 17.50
N PHE A 90 -25.72 0.39 16.58
CA PHE A 90 -25.06 -0.89 16.83
C PHE A 90 -23.58 -0.81 16.45
N ASP A 91 -22.74 -1.55 17.16
CA ASP A 91 -21.35 -1.71 16.76
C ASP A 91 -21.27 -2.50 15.45
N SER A 92 -20.30 -2.17 14.60
CA SER A 92 -20.12 -2.83 13.30
C SER A 92 -19.97 -4.35 13.42
N SER A 93 -19.33 -4.83 14.49
CA SER A 93 -19.18 -6.27 14.78
C SER A 93 -20.50 -7.00 15.03
N GLN A 94 -21.56 -6.27 15.39
CA GLN A 94 -22.90 -6.80 15.63
C GLN A 94 -23.74 -6.86 14.36
N ILE A 95 -23.20 -6.50 13.21
CA ILE A 95 -23.94 -6.45 11.95
C ILE A 95 -23.46 -7.59 11.04
N TYR A 96 -24.41 -8.29 10.43
CA TYR A 96 -24.11 -9.31 9.45
C TYR A 96 -23.72 -8.72 8.10
N GLY A 97 -22.85 -9.43 7.38
CA GLY A 97 -22.51 -9.12 6.01
C GLY A 97 -23.72 -9.26 5.07
N GLN A 98 -24.05 -8.18 4.35
CA GLN A 98 -25.23 -8.11 3.49
C GLN A 98 -25.12 -7.03 2.40
N LYS A 99 -25.91 -7.19 1.35
CA LYS A 99 -26.08 -6.18 0.29
C LYS A 99 -27.35 -5.39 0.53
N ILE A 100 -27.21 -4.06 0.67
CA ILE A 100 -28.33 -3.14 0.86
C ILE A 100 -28.29 -2.08 -0.25
N PRO A 101 -28.89 -2.35 -1.44
CA PRO A 101 -28.82 -1.43 -2.57
C PRO A 101 -29.40 -0.05 -2.28
N LEU A 102 -30.29 0.06 -1.30
CA LEU A 102 -30.90 1.32 -0.90
C LEU A 102 -29.90 2.33 -0.32
N LEU A 103 -28.76 1.87 0.20
CA LEU A 103 -27.79 2.76 0.84
C LEU A 103 -27.07 3.68 -0.14
N MET A 104 -27.06 3.37 -1.45
CA MET A 104 -26.51 4.28 -2.47
C MET A 104 -27.20 5.64 -2.48
N PHE A 105 -28.44 5.71 -1.97
CA PHE A 105 -29.26 6.92 -1.88
C PHE A 105 -29.00 7.74 -0.60
N TYR A 106 -28.03 7.34 0.25
CA TYR A 106 -27.79 8.04 1.51
C TYR A 106 -27.16 9.42 1.28
N LEU A 107 -27.91 10.45 1.64
CA LEU A 107 -27.49 11.85 1.59
C LEU A 107 -27.99 12.57 2.84
N LYS A 108 -27.09 13.02 3.71
CA LYS A 108 -27.46 13.78 4.92
C LYS A 108 -28.04 15.13 4.52
N ASN A 109 -29.23 15.47 5.04
CA ASN A 109 -29.92 16.75 4.80
C ASN A 109 -29.96 17.17 3.32
N TYR A 110 -30.66 16.41 2.49
CA TYR A 110 -30.76 16.70 1.05
C TYR A 110 -31.97 17.56 0.68
N GLN A 111 -31.88 18.26 -0.44
CA GLN A 111 -32.97 18.95 -1.12
C GLN A 111 -32.91 18.67 -2.63
N ILE A 112 -34.07 18.45 -3.24
CA ILE A 112 -34.19 18.31 -4.70
C ILE A 112 -34.68 19.65 -5.24
N VAL A 113 -33.90 20.27 -6.11
CA VAL A 113 -34.23 21.54 -6.78
C VAL A 113 -34.20 21.30 -8.29
N GLY A 114 -35.38 21.14 -8.89
CA GLY A 114 -35.48 20.71 -10.29
C GLY A 114 -34.95 19.28 -10.47
N ASP A 115 -34.02 19.09 -11.41
CA ASP A 115 -33.31 17.82 -11.65
C ASP A 115 -31.90 17.83 -11.00
N GLU A 116 -31.69 18.60 -9.93
CA GLU A 116 -30.44 18.59 -9.17
C GLU A 116 -30.66 18.24 -7.70
N ILE A 117 -29.69 17.52 -7.13
CA ILE A 117 -29.62 17.19 -5.71
C ILE A 117 -28.63 18.14 -5.04
N LYS A 118 -29.05 18.77 -3.93
CA LYS A 118 -28.19 19.46 -3.00
C LYS A 118 -28.14 18.68 -1.69
N SER A 119 -26.96 18.44 -1.14
CA SER A 119 -26.78 17.79 0.16
C SER A 119 -25.56 18.37 0.85
N ASP A 120 -25.66 18.53 2.16
CA ASP A 120 -24.57 19.01 3.02
C ASP A 120 -23.63 17.86 3.45
N PHE A 121 -23.77 16.68 2.85
CA PHE A 121 -23.01 15.49 3.19
C PHE A 121 -21.72 15.40 2.38
N SER A 122 -20.58 15.24 3.06
CA SER A 122 -19.29 15.16 2.38
C SER A 122 -18.93 13.74 1.95
N VAL A 123 -18.16 13.62 0.86
CA VAL A 123 -17.63 12.32 0.38
C VAL A 123 -16.76 11.66 1.45
N ASN A 124 -15.97 12.42 2.21
CA ASN A 124 -15.13 11.87 3.27
C ASN A 124 -15.96 11.25 4.40
N GLU A 125 -17.10 11.86 4.76
CA GLU A 125 -18.01 11.26 5.74
C GLU A 125 -18.67 9.98 5.20
N LEU A 126 -19.00 9.92 3.90
CA LEU A 126 -19.48 8.69 3.27
C LEU A 126 -18.42 7.59 3.31
N LEU A 127 -17.18 7.90 2.93
CA LEU A 127 -16.07 6.94 2.95
C LEU A 127 -15.79 6.46 4.37
N GLN A 128 -15.85 7.33 5.37
CA GLN A 128 -15.72 6.93 6.76
C GLN A 128 -16.85 5.97 7.16
N LEU A 129 -18.10 6.29 6.81
CA LEU A 129 -19.25 5.43 7.08
C LEU A 129 -19.11 4.05 6.41
N MET A 130 -18.69 4.02 5.15
CA MET A 130 -18.44 2.78 4.41
C MET A 130 -17.33 1.96 5.05
N ASN A 131 -16.29 2.61 5.60
CA ASN A 131 -15.23 1.93 6.33
C ASN A 131 -15.69 1.37 7.68
N ASP A 132 -16.48 2.15 8.44
CA ASP A 132 -17.01 1.74 9.74
C ASP A 132 -17.90 0.48 9.61
N TYR A 133 -18.61 0.34 8.48
CA TYR A 133 -19.52 -0.77 8.17
C TYR A 133 -19.07 -1.56 6.94
N CYS A 134 -17.77 -1.92 6.87
CA CYS A 134 -17.15 -2.57 5.71
C CYS A 134 -17.84 -3.85 5.22
N GLN A 135 -18.52 -4.59 6.10
CA GLN A 135 -19.27 -5.80 5.80
C GLN A 135 -20.59 -5.56 5.05
N VAL A 136 -21.01 -4.30 4.90
CA VAL A 136 -22.23 -3.92 4.19
C VAL A 136 -21.86 -3.40 2.80
N ASP A 137 -22.45 -3.97 1.77
CA ASP A 137 -22.40 -3.42 0.42
C ASP A 137 -23.48 -2.33 0.26
N PHE A 138 -23.02 -1.11 -0.03
CA PHE A 138 -23.86 0.09 -0.15
C PHE A 138 -24.58 0.17 -1.51
N GLY A 139 -24.28 -0.74 -2.44
CA GLY A 139 -24.98 -0.88 -3.71
C GLY A 139 -24.49 0.02 -4.84
N TYR A 140 -23.34 0.68 -4.68
CA TYR A 140 -22.74 1.47 -5.74
C TYR A 140 -22.26 0.56 -6.90
N PRO A 141 -22.30 1.05 -8.17
CA PRO A 141 -21.81 0.27 -9.31
C PRO A 141 -20.31 -0.04 -9.18
N ASN A 142 -19.88 -1.17 -9.71
CA ASN A 142 -18.50 -1.64 -9.56
C ASN A 142 -17.52 -1.00 -10.54
N ASN A 143 -18.02 -0.43 -11.64
CA ASN A 143 -17.21 0.22 -12.66
C ASN A 143 -18.04 1.20 -13.50
N GLU A 144 -17.33 1.98 -14.32
CA GLU A 144 -17.90 2.97 -15.21
C GLU A 144 -18.87 2.36 -16.24
N THR A 145 -18.59 1.16 -16.75
CA THR A 145 -19.46 0.48 -17.73
C THR A 145 -20.82 0.09 -17.13
N GLU A 146 -20.82 -0.49 -15.93
CA GLU A 146 -22.03 -0.81 -15.18
C GLU A 146 -22.80 0.47 -14.86
N TYR A 147 -22.09 1.55 -14.52
CA TYR A 147 -22.68 2.86 -14.34
C TYR A 147 -23.32 3.43 -15.61
N GLN A 148 -22.62 3.43 -16.75
CA GLN A 148 -23.14 3.92 -18.04
C GLN A 148 -24.37 3.10 -18.47
N HIS A 149 -24.36 1.79 -18.26
CA HIS A 149 -25.52 0.93 -18.47
C HIS A 149 -26.69 1.29 -17.55
N LEU A 150 -26.41 1.60 -16.28
CA LEU A 150 -27.43 2.01 -15.31
C LEU A 150 -28.00 3.40 -15.58
N LEU A 151 -27.22 4.31 -16.17
CA LEU A 151 -27.72 5.59 -16.66
C LEU A 151 -28.53 5.46 -17.96
N GLY A 152 -28.01 4.69 -18.92
CA GLY A 152 -28.57 4.53 -20.28
C GLY A 152 -29.93 3.82 -20.32
N ALA A 153 -30.35 3.21 -19.22
CA ALA A 153 -31.72 2.70 -19.03
C ALA A 153 -32.79 3.81 -18.97
N SER A 154 -32.40 5.09 -19.09
CA SER A 154 -33.27 6.28 -19.00
C SER A 154 -34.25 6.46 -20.15
N GLU A 155 -34.07 5.78 -21.29
CA GLU A 155 -34.89 6.07 -22.48
C GLU A 155 -36.36 5.65 -22.32
N ASN A 156 -36.69 4.79 -21.35
CA ASN A 156 -38.07 4.39 -21.07
C ASN A 156 -38.26 3.95 -19.61
N SER A 157 -38.28 4.81 -18.58
CA SER A 157 -38.78 4.32 -17.27
C SER A 157 -38.96 5.33 -16.14
N ASN A 158 -40.11 5.16 -15.46
CA ASN A 158 -40.30 5.02 -14.01
C ASN A 158 -39.43 5.88 -13.06
N GLU A 159 -40.09 6.62 -12.15
CA GLU A 159 -39.50 7.52 -11.14
C GLU A 159 -38.27 6.95 -10.40
N TYR A 160 -38.22 5.63 -10.19
CA TYR A 160 -37.06 4.90 -9.64
C TYR A 160 -35.75 5.10 -10.44
N PHE A 161 -35.79 4.96 -11.77
CA PHE A 161 -34.61 5.10 -12.62
C PHE A 161 -34.17 6.57 -12.71
N LYS A 162 -35.14 7.49 -12.69
CA LYS A 162 -34.87 8.93 -12.59
C LYS A 162 -34.11 9.28 -11.30
N GLN A 163 -34.61 8.86 -10.13
CA GLN A 163 -33.96 9.13 -8.85
C GLN A 163 -32.56 8.50 -8.75
N ARG A 164 -32.40 7.27 -9.26
CA ARG A 164 -31.09 6.59 -9.30
C ARG A 164 -30.08 7.33 -10.17
N SER A 165 -30.50 7.78 -11.36
CA SER A 165 -29.65 8.56 -12.26
C SER A 165 -29.21 9.87 -11.63
N LEU A 166 -30.13 10.59 -10.99
CA LEU A 166 -29.83 11.84 -10.28
C LEU A 166 -28.79 11.65 -9.17
N VAL A 167 -28.92 10.60 -8.36
CA VAL A 167 -27.96 10.29 -7.28
C VAL A 167 -26.60 9.91 -7.84
N LEU A 168 -26.55 9.05 -8.87
CA LEU A 168 -25.27 8.69 -9.47
C LEU A 168 -24.58 9.91 -10.09
N ASN A 169 -25.33 10.79 -10.77
CA ASN A 169 -24.80 12.04 -11.29
C ASN A 169 -24.35 13.02 -10.21
N TYR A 170 -25.03 13.09 -9.06
CA TYR A 170 -24.61 13.91 -7.92
C TYR A 170 -23.22 13.49 -7.42
N TRP A 171 -22.98 12.18 -7.28
CA TRP A 171 -21.69 11.65 -6.83
C TRP A 171 -20.55 11.79 -7.86
N LEU A 172 -20.89 12.09 -9.11
CA LEU A 172 -19.94 12.19 -10.24
C LEU A 172 -19.39 13.56 -10.51
N LYS A 173 -19.86 14.59 -9.81
CA LYS A 173 -19.42 15.96 -10.09
C LYS A 173 -17.96 16.26 -9.69
N ASP A 174 -17.12 15.25 -9.37
CA ASP A 174 -15.67 15.35 -9.06
C ASP A 174 -14.94 13.96 -9.15
N ASP A 175 -13.61 13.94 -9.01
CA ASP A 175 -12.72 12.75 -8.82
C ASP A 175 -13.13 11.81 -7.65
N HIS A 176 -14.14 12.19 -6.88
CA HIS A 176 -14.71 11.47 -5.77
C HIS A 176 -15.43 10.16 -6.15
N TYR A 177 -15.98 10.08 -7.37
CA TYR A 177 -16.69 8.89 -7.84
C TYR A 177 -15.79 7.66 -7.87
N LEU A 178 -14.56 7.79 -8.36
CA LEU A 178 -13.58 6.71 -8.35
C LEU A 178 -13.32 6.24 -6.92
N ARG A 179 -13.17 7.15 -5.96
CA ARG A 179 -12.97 6.81 -4.54
C ARG A 179 -14.14 6.04 -3.94
N ILE A 180 -15.39 6.42 -4.26
CA ILE A 180 -16.59 5.73 -3.78
C ILE A 180 -16.71 4.34 -4.39
N ILE A 181 -16.46 4.18 -5.70
CA ILE A 181 -16.47 2.87 -6.35
C ILE A 181 -15.35 1.99 -5.81
N LEU A 182 -14.15 2.53 -5.65
CA LEU A 182 -13.04 1.80 -5.06
C LEU A 182 -13.36 1.38 -3.64
N GLN A 183 -13.93 2.26 -2.81
CA GLN A 183 -14.38 1.89 -1.47
C GLN A 183 -15.54 0.89 -1.49
N ASN A 184 -16.45 0.94 -2.46
CA ASN A 184 -17.55 -0.04 -2.58
C ASN A 184 -17.06 -1.38 -3.11
N ALA A 185 -16.08 -1.39 -4.02
CA ALA A 185 -15.40 -2.58 -4.50
C ALA A 185 -14.53 -3.18 -3.40
N ILE A 186 -13.83 -2.33 -2.63
CA ILE A 186 -13.17 -2.67 -1.37
C ILE A 186 -14.22 -3.21 -0.41
N ASN A 187 -15.41 -2.65 -0.25
CA ASN A 187 -16.44 -3.19 0.66
C ASN A 187 -17.07 -4.51 0.18
N HIS A 188 -17.26 -4.63 -1.13
CA HIS A 188 -17.69 -5.84 -1.81
C HIS A 188 -16.67 -6.98 -1.65
N SER A 189 -15.38 -6.64 -1.74
CA SER A 189 -14.28 -7.54 -1.38
C SER A 189 -14.10 -7.63 0.14
N ASN A 190 -14.58 -6.63 0.90
CA ASN A 190 -14.57 -6.55 2.35
C ASN A 190 -15.74 -7.32 2.99
N SER A 191 -15.89 -8.55 2.53
CA SER A 191 -15.76 -9.65 3.48
C SER A 191 -14.43 -9.64 4.30
N SER A 192 -13.70 -8.52 4.43
CA SER A 192 -12.28 -8.36 4.85
C SER A 192 -12.09 -8.36 6.36
N VAL A 193 -13.21 -8.40 7.05
CA VAL A 193 -13.57 -9.54 7.88
C VAL A 193 -12.99 -10.92 7.50
N LEU A 194 -11.67 -11.15 7.33
CA LEU A 194 -11.08 -12.50 7.11
C LEU A 194 -11.99 -13.50 7.82
N SER A 195 -12.57 -14.46 7.10
CA SER A 195 -13.58 -15.33 7.69
C SER A 195 -13.04 -15.94 8.99
N GLN A 196 -13.91 -16.32 9.94
CA GLN A 196 -13.43 -16.92 11.19
C GLN A 196 -12.51 -18.13 10.90
N GLN A 197 -12.84 -18.88 9.84
CA GLN A 197 -12.02 -19.98 9.33
C GLN A 197 -10.67 -19.48 8.80
N ALA A 198 -10.65 -18.46 7.95
CA ALA A 198 -9.42 -17.86 7.43
C ALA A 198 -8.52 -17.31 8.55
N ARG A 199 -9.08 -16.60 9.56
CA ARG A 199 -8.31 -16.15 10.73
C ARG A 199 -7.74 -17.30 11.54
N SER A 200 -8.52 -18.37 11.72
CA SER A 200 -8.05 -19.58 12.40
C SER A 200 -6.90 -20.22 11.63
N ASN A 201 -7.05 -20.39 10.31
CA ASN A 201 -6.02 -20.96 9.44
C ASN A 201 -4.76 -20.08 9.41
N TYR A 202 -4.89 -18.76 9.29
CA TYR A 202 -3.77 -17.82 9.40
C TYR A 202 -2.99 -17.99 10.70
N LYS A 203 -3.69 -18.00 11.85
CA LYS A 203 -3.04 -18.17 13.17
C LYS A 203 -2.36 -19.53 13.30
N LYS A 204 -3.01 -20.60 12.85
CA LYS A 204 -2.43 -21.95 12.85
C LYS A 204 -1.20 -22.04 11.95
N ALA A 205 -1.20 -21.34 10.82
CA ALA A 205 -0.08 -21.32 9.88
C ALA A 205 1.18 -20.75 10.55
N TYR A 206 1.08 -19.56 11.16
CA TYR A 206 2.23 -18.93 11.81
C TYR A 206 2.65 -19.62 13.10
N TYR A 207 1.71 -20.19 13.86
CA TYR A 207 2.05 -21.05 14.98
C TYR A 207 2.89 -22.27 14.54
N GLN A 208 2.61 -22.85 13.36
CA GLN A 208 3.43 -23.93 12.81
C GLN A 208 4.84 -23.49 12.42
N LEU A 209 5.02 -22.24 11.98
CA LEU A 209 6.33 -21.66 11.62
C LEU A 209 7.17 -21.32 12.85
N GLU A 210 6.57 -20.68 13.86
CA GLU A 210 7.23 -20.38 15.14
C GLU A 210 7.80 -21.64 15.82
N ASN A 211 7.21 -22.81 15.55
CA ASN A 211 7.67 -24.12 16.04
C ASN A 211 8.40 -24.92 14.95
N SER A 212 9.18 -24.26 14.09
CA SER A 212 9.97 -24.87 13.02
C SER A 212 11.38 -24.29 12.95
N GLU A 213 12.22 -24.86 12.10
CA GLU A 213 13.62 -24.41 11.89
C GLU A 213 13.74 -23.24 10.89
N VAL A 214 12.62 -22.72 10.38
CA VAL A 214 12.59 -21.61 9.43
C VAL A 214 13.14 -20.34 10.08
N ASN A 215 14.00 -19.61 9.36
CA ASN A 215 14.49 -18.31 9.81
C ASN A 215 13.33 -17.32 10.02
N SER A 216 13.15 -16.85 11.25
CA SER A 216 12.08 -15.93 11.63
C SER A 216 12.13 -14.60 10.88
N LEU A 217 13.31 -14.14 10.43
CA LEU A 217 13.45 -12.91 9.63
C LEU A 217 12.62 -12.91 8.35
N TRP A 218 12.22 -14.09 7.84
CA TRP A 218 11.44 -14.20 6.61
C TRP A 218 9.95 -13.99 6.80
N TYR A 219 9.46 -14.13 8.04
CA TYR A 219 8.02 -14.11 8.32
C TYR A 219 7.64 -13.33 9.57
N GLU A 220 8.59 -12.82 10.35
CA GLU A 220 8.35 -12.08 11.59
C GLU A 220 9.27 -10.85 11.69
N ASP A 221 8.70 -9.72 12.11
CA ASP A 221 9.44 -8.59 12.62
C ASP A 221 9.30 -8.53 14.15
N ILE A 222 10.37 -8.87 14.86
CA ILE A 222 10.40 -9.00 16.32
C ILE A 222 10.14 -7.65 17.00
N GLU A 223 10.68 -6.56 16.44
CA GLU A 223 10.56 -5.22 17.01
C GLU A 223 9.10 -4.75 17.04
N SER A 224 8.37 -4.91 15.93
CA SER A 224 6.94 -4.56 15.87
C SER A 224 6.00 -5.68 16.31
N ARG A 225 6.53 -6.87 16.64
CA ARG A 225 5.76 -8.10 16.93
C ARG A 225 4.78 -8.45 15.81
N THR A 226 5.19 -8.23 14.57
CA THR A 226 4.34 -8.51 13.41
C THR A 226 4.72 -9.82 12.76
N THR A 227 3.81 -10.79 12.82
CA THR A 227 3.94 -12.09 12.14
C THR A 227 3.17 -12.11 10.82
N GLY A 228 3.75 -12.75 9.83
CA GLY A 228 3.26 -12.80 8.46
C GLY A 228 3.65 -11.57 7.68
N LEU A 229 4.88 -11.60 7.19
CA LEU A 229 5.46 -10.59 6.32
C LEU A 229 5.17 -10.93 4.85
N THR A 230 4.94 -9.90 4.06
CA THR A 230 4.82 -10.00 2.60
C THR A 230 5.64 -8.91 1.94
N TRP A 231 6.27 -9.26 0.83
CA TRP A 231 7.45 -8.59 0.31
C TRP A 231 7.18 -8.04 -1.07
N TYR A 232 7.41 -6.74 -1.24
CA TYR A 232 7.38 -6.07 -2.53
C TYR A 232 8.81 -5.77 -2.99
N LEU A 233 9.22 -6.41 -4.09
CA LEU A 233 10.62 -6.41 -4.55
C LEU A 233 10.81 -5.33 -5.62
N THR A 234 11.71 -4.37 -5.41
CA THR A 234 11.79 -3.22 -6.31
C THR A 234 13.20 -2.63 -6.45
N SER A 235 13.39 -1.78 -7.46
CA SER A 235 14.61 -0.99 -7.64
C SER A 235 14.61 0.24 -6.73
N ALA A 236 15.79 0.85 -6.50
CA ALA A 236 15.88 2.09 -5.72
C ALA A 236 15.02 3.22 -6.34
N ASP A 237 15.07 3.39 -7.66
CA ASP A 237 14.29 4.41 -8.39
C ASP A 237 12.78 4.23 -8.21
N GLN A 238 12.30 2.99 -8.29
CA GLN A 238 10.89 2.68 -8.07
C GLN A 238 10.49 2.80 -6.60
N ALA A 239 11.35 2.37 -5.67
CA ALA A 239 11.13 2.58 -4.24
C ALA A 239 10.92 4.07 -3.93
N ILE A 240 11.74 4.96 -4.51
CA ILE A 240 11.59 6.41 -4.33
C ILE A 240 10.20 6.88 -4.77
N LYS A 241 9.72 6.46 -5.95
CA LYS A 241 8.38 6.82 -6.45
C LYS A 241 7.29 6.29 -5.53
N ILE A 242 7.37 5.02 -5.14
CA ILE A 242 6.39 4.35 -4.28
C ILE A 242 6.30 5.04 -2.91
N LEU A 243 7.44 5.27 -2.26
CA LEU A 243 7.51 5.88 -0.93
C LEU A 243 7.14 7.36 -0.94
N SER A 244 7.34 8.05 -2.07
CA SER A 244 6.94 9.45 -2.23
C SER A 244 5.45 9.62 -2.53
N ASN A 245 4.88 8.69 -3.29
CA ASN A 245 3.48 8.76 -3.73
C ASN A 245 2.54 7.96 -2.83
N PHE A 246 3.06 7.21 -1.85
CA PHE A 246 2.27 6.39 -0.93
C PHE A 246 1.37 5.37 -1.67
N ARG A 247 1.85 4.92 -2.84
CA ARG A 247 1.08 4.10 -3.77
C ARG A 247 1.99 3.19 -4.59
N ILE A 248 1.54 1.97 -4.81
CA ILE A 248 2.09 1.00 -5.76
C ILE A 248 1.04 0.81 -6.85
N GLY A 249 1.35 0.96 -8.14
CA GLY A 249 0.36 0.82 -9.21
C GLY A 249 0.88 0.16 -10.50
N SER A 250 -0.02 0.02 -11.48
CA SER A 250 0.25 -0.61 -12.79
C SER A 250 1.12 0.23 -13.73
N GLU A 251 1.17 1.55 -13.56
CA GLU A 251 1.97 2.46 -14.39
C GLU A 251 3.49 2.30 -14.17
N ASP A 252 3.91 1.57 -13.14
CA ASP A 252 5.31 1.45 -12.73
C ASP A 252 6.13 0.39 -13.49
N GLN A 253 5.59 -0.23 -14.55
CA GLN A 253 6.24 -1.28 -15.38
C GLN A 253 6.99 -2.34 -14.55
N ASN A 254 6.27 -2.97 -13.62
CA ASN A 254 6.86 -3.79 -12.57
C ASN A 254 6.93 -5.28 -12.92
N ARG A 255 8.01 -5.94 -12.47
CA ARG A 255 8.13 -7.41 -12.38
C ARG A 255 7.08 -8.05 -11.45
N ASN A 256 6.37 -7.22 -10.67
CA ASN A 256 5.36 -7.59 -9.68
C ASN A 256 3.93 -7.36 -10.20
N MET A 257 3.69 -7.52 -11.50
CA MET A 257 2.35 -7.44 -12.11
C MET A 257 2.03 -8.78 -12.78
N SER A 258 0.85 -9.32 -12.52
CA SER A 258 0.29 -10.39 -13.36
C SER A 258 -0.25 -9.81 -14.67
N GLU A 259 -0.43 -10.66 -15.69
CA GLU A 259 -1.05 -10.28 -16.97
C GLU A 259 -2.45 -9.67 -16.77
N ASP A 260 -3.18 -10.15 -15.76
CA ASP A 260 -4.50 -9.65 -15.38
C ASP A 260 -4.48 -8.37 -14.54
N HIS A 261 -3.37 -7.62 -14.56
CA HIS A 261 -3.24 -6.32 -13.91
C HIS A 261 -3.37 -6.37 -12.37
N HIS A 262 -2.91 -7.45 -11.74
CA HIS A 262 -2.81 -7.55 -10.28
C HIS A 262 -1.38 -7.33 -9.81
N LEU A 263 -1.22 -6.52 -8.76
CA LEU A 263 0.03 -6.41 -8.03
C LEU A 263 0.30 -7.72 -7.30
N THR A 264 1.52 -8.23 -7.42
CA THR A 264 1.98 -9.45 -6.76
C THR A 264 2.99 -9.11 -5.65
N PHE A 265 2.78 -9.71 -4.49
CA PHE A 265 3.70 -9.67 -3.36
C PHE A 265 4.16 -11.09 -3.06
N SER A 266 5.45 -11.24 -2.79
CA SER A 266 6.01 -12.55 -2.46
C SER A 266 5.87 -12.79 -0.96
N LEU A 267 5.64 -14.03 -0.54
CA LEU A 267 5.67 -14.38 0.89
C LEU A 267 7.09 -14.65 1.40
N ARG A 268 8.07 -14.77 0.50
CA ARG A 268 9.49 -14.86 0.82
C ARG A 268 10.31 -13.70 0.25
N PRO A 269 11.39 -13.29 0.94
CA PRO A 269 12.33 -12.28 0.47
C PRO A 269 13.39 -12.87 -0.49
N LYS A 270 13.02 -13.78 -1.40
CA LYS A 270 13.94 -14.31 -2.43
C LYS A 270 13.30 -14.24 -3.82
N THR A 271 13.99 -13.63 -4.77
CA THR A 271 13.60 -13.58 -6.18
C THR A 271 13.89 -14.93 -6.87
N PRO A 272 13.17 -15.27 -7.96
CA PRO A 272 13.53 -16.41 -8.80
C PRO A 272 15.02 -16.43 -9.21
N GLU A 273 15.61 -15.28 -9.52
CA GLU A 273 17.04 -15.18 -9.84
C GLU A 273 17.95 -15.50 -8.66
N GLN A 274 17.55 -15.13 -7.42
CA GLN A 274 18.31 -15.53 -6.22
C GLN A 274 18.27 -17.05 -6.03
N TYR A 275 17.12 -17.69 -6.23
CA TYR A 275 17.03 -19.15 -6.24
C TYR A 275 17.90 -19.80 -7.34
N GLN A 276 18.00 -19.19 -8.52
CA GLN A 276 18.91 -19.68 -9.57
C GLN A 276 20.38 -19.50 -9.16
N ASN A 277 20.75 -18.34 -8.63
CA ASN A 277 22.12 -18.01 -8.21
C ASN A 277 22.61 -18.90 -7.05
N GLU A 278 21.70 -19.32 -6.17
CA GLU A 278 21.97 -20.26 -5.08
C GLU A 278 21.99 -21.74 -5.55
N GLY A 279 21.81 -22.00 -6.84
CA GLY A 279 21.79 -23.36 -7.40
C GLY A 279 20.55 -24.17 -7.02
N ILE A 280 19.49 -23.48 -6.56
CA ILE A 280 18.22 -24.08 -6.15
C ILE A 280 17.31 -24.25 -7.36
N LEU A 281 17.24 -23.30 -8.29
CA LEU A 281 16.52 -23.49 -9.57
C LEU A 281 17.49 -23.92 -10.68
N ASN A 282 17.16 -25.02 -11.38
CA ASN A 282 17.91 -25.59 -12.52
C ASN A 282 19.40 -25.91 -12.25
N LYS A 283 19.67 -26.93 -11.42
CA LYS A 283 21.01 -27.58 -11.31
C LYS A 283 21.63 -28.00 -12.67
N ALA A 284 20.81 -28.17 -13.72
CA ALA A 284 21.21 -28.68 -15.03
C ALA A 284 21.61 -27.61 -16.07
N ALA A 285 21.35 -26.32 -15.82
CA ALA A 285 21.81 -25.24 -16.72
C ALA A 285 23.28 -24.93 -16.39
N GLY A 286 24.18 -25.75 -16.92
CA GLY A 286 25.61 -25.69 -16.68
C GLY A 286 26.23 -24.34 -17.02
N ASN A 287 26.63 -23.61 -15.99
CA ASN A 287 27.99 -23.11 -15.82
C ASN A 287 28.16 -22.63 -14.38
N CYS A 288 28.74 -23.47 -13.52
CA CYS A 288 29.12 -23.09 -12.16
C CYS A 288 30.17 -21.95 -12.11
N ASN A 289 30.68 -21.52 -13.28
CA ASN A 289 31.64 -20.44 -13.51
C ASN A 289 31.04 -19.13 -14.06
N SER A 290 29.71 -19.02 -14.23
CA SER A 290 29.10 -17.73 -14.61
C SER A 290 28.88 -16.86 -13.38
N PHE A 291 29.44 -15.65 -13.39
CA PHE A 291 29.19 -14.65 -12.36
C PHE A 291 27.68 -14.39 -12.17
N ALA A 292 27.25 -14.14 -10.93
CA ALA A 292 25.84 -13.92 -10.64
C ALA A 292 25.38 -12.51 -11.09
N PRO A 293 24.20 -12.38 -11.72
CA PRO A 293 23.54 -11.08 -11.86
C PRO A 293 23.17 -10.53 -10.47
N VAL A 294 23.11 -9.21 -10.34
CA VAL A 294 22.92 -8.55 -9.05
C VAL A 294 21.46 -8.66 -8.60
N PRO A 295 21.20 -9.04 -7.33
CA PRO A 295 19.85 -9.14 -6.80
C PRO A 295 19.15 -7.78 -6.75
N VAL A 296 17.82 -7.81 -6.68
CA VAL A 296 16.97 -6.61 -6.54
C VAL A 296 17.40 -5.83 -5.27
N PRO A 297 17.62 -4.50 -5.35
CA PRO A 297 18.30 -3.75 -4.29
C PRO A 297 17.43 -3.41 -3.07
N VAL A 298 16.09 -3.37 -3.21
CA VAL A 298 15.19 -2.88 -2.17
C VAL A 298 13.98 -3.79 -2.01
N PHE A 299 13.73 -4.24 -0.77
CA PHE A 299 12.51 -4.96 -0.42
C PHE A 299 11.65 -4.10 0.51
N ILE A 300 10.42 -3.79 0.11
CA ILE A 300 9.45 -3.10 0.96
C ILE A 300 8.57 -4.17 1.61
N CYS A 301 8.56 -4.20 2.95
CA CYS A 301 7.88 -5.22 3.73
C CYS A 301 6.57 -4.69 4.31
N PHE A 302 5.49 -5.44 4.12
CA PHE A 302 4.16 -5.16 4.64
C PHE A 302 3.65 -6.31 5.51
N SER A 303 2.65 -6.02 6.35
CA SER A 303 1.93 -7.07 7.06
C SER A 303 1.01 -7.80 6.09
N LEU A 304 1.21 -9.11 5.93
CA LEU A 304 0.33 -9.95 5.14
C LEU A 304 -1.10 -9.82 5.65
N LYS A 305 -1.32 -9.91 6.97
CA LYS A 305 -2.64 -9.70 7.58
C LYS A 305 -3.30 -8.41 7.11
N ARG A 306 -2.57 -7.27 7.16
CA ARG A 306 -3.13 -5.98 6.71
C ARG A 306 -3.43 -5.95 5.22
N ILE A 307 -2.60 -6.59 4.39
CA ILE A 307 -2.86 -6.70 2.96
C ILE A 307 -4.12 -7.53 2.70
N LEU A 308 -4.29 -8.66 3.39
CA LEU A 308 -5.48 -9.51 3.28
C LEU A 308 -6.74 -8.75 3.76
N GLU A 309 -6.63 -7.99 4.86
CA GLU A 309 -7.69 -7.10 5.36
C GLU A 309 -8.04 -5.94 4.40
N ARG A 310 -7.21 -5.68 3.39
CA ARG A 310 -7.45 -4.70 2.31
C ARG A 310 -7.90 -5.34 0.99
N GLY A 311 -8.34 -6.60 1.03
CA GLY A 311 -8.81 -7.33 -0.16
C GLY A 311 -7.69 -8.02 -0.95
N GLY A 312 -6.51 -8.18 -0.36
CA GLY A 312 -5.47 -9.05 -0.91
C GLY A 312 -5.90 -10.52 -0.86
N LEU A 313 -5.51 -11.29 -1.88
CA LEU A 313 -5.85 -12.70 -2.02
C LEU A 313 -4.57 -13.54 -2.10
N LEU A 314 -4.55 -14.70 -1.44
CA LEU A 314 -3.46 -15.66 -1.62
C LEU A 314 -3.76 -16.59 -2.79
N ILE A 315 -2.75 -16.78 -3.62
CA ILE A 315 -2.76 -17.71 -4.73
C ILE A 315 -1.62 -18.70 -4.57
N ASN A 316 -1.89 -19.96 -4.87
CA ASN A 316 -0.88 -21.02 -4.80
C ASN A 316 -0.53 -21.46 -6.23
N SER A 317 0.71 -21.25 -6.65
CA SER A 317 1.22 -21.80 -7.91
C SER A 317 2.58 -22.48 -7.72
N GLU A 318 2.78 -23.58 -8.46
CA GLU A 318 4.07 -24.28 -8.54
C GLU A 318 5.03 -23.47 -9.42
N LEU A 319 6.31 -23.36 -9.03
CA LEU A 319 7.36 -22.68 -9.82
C LEU A 319 7.77 -23.41 -11.12
N ASN A 320 7.29 -24.63 -11.36
CA ASN A 320 7.83 -25.49 -12.41
C ASN A 320 7.28 -25.16 -13.82
N ASN A 321 8.09 -24.45 -14.59
CA ASN A 321 8.37 -24.69 -16.02
C ASN A 321 7.19 -24.97 -16.98
N LYS A 322 6.09 -24.22 -16.89
CA LYS A 322 5.27 -23.97 -18.08
C LYS A 322 4.94 -22.49 -18.14
N GLU A 323 5.21 -21.91 -19.31
CA GLU A 323 4.73 -20.60 -19.74
C GLU A 323 3.30 -20.38 -19.24
N GLU A 324 3.11 -19.29 -18.50
CA GLU A 324 1.87 -18.53 -18.33
C GLU A 324 0.58 -19.35 -18.57
N MET A 325 0.22 -20.20 -17.62
CA MET A 325 -1.16 -20.68 -17.55
C MET A 325 -2.03 -19.52 -17.07
N SER A 326 -3.10 -19.24 -17.83
CA SER A 326 -4.10 -18.22 -17.51
C SER A 326 -4.64 -18.42 -16.10
N PHE A 327 -4.43 -17.44 -15.24
CA PHE A 327 -4.86 -17.45 -13.84
C PHE A 327 -6.39 -17.40 -13.75
N ASN A 328 -6.99 -18.38 -13.08
CA ASN A 328 -8.43 -18.39 -12.81
C ASN A 328 -8.69 -17.96 -11.36
N LEU A 329 -9.13 -16.71 -11.20
CA LEU A 329 -9.36 -16.07 -9.91
C LEU A 329 -10.36 -16.84 -9.00
N GLN A 330 -11.28 -17.63 -9.57
CA GLN A 330 -12.21 -18.46 -8.77
C GLN A 330 -11.59 -19.77 -8.27
N GLU A 331 -10.69 -20.38 -9.05
CA GLU A 331 -10.16 -21.72 -8.79
C GLU A 331 -8.82 -21.66 -8.04
N ASP A 332 -8.01 -20.64 -8.30
CA ASP A 332 -6.62 -20.56 -7.83
C ASP A 332 -6.46 -19.80 -6.49
N VAL A 333 -7.52 -19.12 -6.04
CA VAL A 333 -7.51 -18.30 -4.81
C VAL A 333 -7.83 -19.17 -3.59
N ASP A 334 -7.00 -19.06 -2.57
CA ASP A 334 -7.15 -19.73 -1.27
C ASP A 334 -8.02 -18.89 -0.32
N TRP A 335 -9.32 -18.83 -0.60
CA TRP A 335 -10.28 -17.95 0.08
C TRP A 335 -10.35 -18.11 1.60
N ASP A 336 -10.14 -19.32 2.12
CA ASP A 336 -10.16 -19.62 3.55
C ASP A 336 -8.77 -19.85 4.16
N LEU A 337 -7.71 -19.57 3.39
CA LEU A 337 -6.31 -19.78 3.78
C LEU A 337 -5.99 -21.22 4.20
N PHE A 338 -6.81 -22.21 3.81
CA PHE A 338 -6.61 -23.60 4.18
C PHE A 338 -5.33 -24.16 3.55
N SER A 339 -5.13 -23.91 2.27
CA SER A 339 -3.96 -24.40 1.54
C SER A 339 -2.68 -23.73 2.04
N PHE A 340 -2.74 -22.43 2.33
CA PHE A 340 -1.70 -21.65 2.97
C PHE A 340 -1.30 -22.27 4.31
N ASN A 341 -2.26 -22.53 5.19
CA ASN A 341 -2.00 -23.16 6.49
C ASN A 341 -1.42 -24.57 6.37
N LYS A 342 -1.92 -25.37 5.43
CA LYS A 342 -1.42 -26.72 5.16
C LYS A 342 0.02 -26.71 4.67
N ASN A 343 0.38 -25.74 3.84
CA ASN A 343 1.65 -25.70 3.13
C ASN A 343 2.66 -24.73 3.73
N ILE A 344 2.34 -24.02 4.80
CA ILE A 344 3.16 -22.92 5.34
C ILE A 344 4.64 -23.27 5.54
N ARG A 345 4.93 -24.44 6.11
CA ARG A 345 6.32 -24.88 6.30
C ARG A 345 7.02 -25.12 4.97
N SER A 346 6.32 -25.69 3.99
CA SER A 346 6.87 -25.85 2.64
C SER A 346 7.05 -24.50 1.94
N ILE A 347 6.11 -23.58 2.15
CA ILE A 347 6.20 -22.20 1.66
C ILE A 347 7.44 -21.52 2.19
N TYR A 348 7.99 -21.87 3.37
CA TYR A 348 9.20 -21.28 3.96
C TYR A 348 10.44 -22.18 4.10
N ALA A 349 10.37 -23.48 3.76
CA ALA A 349 11.49 -24.41 3.82
C ALA A 349 12.59 -24.17 2.76
N ASP A 350 13.83 -24.45 3.12
CA ASP A 350 14.97 -24.50 2.20
C ASP A 350 14.90 -25.81 1.37
N HIS A 351 14.21 -25.78 0.22
CA HIS A 351 14.00 -26.99 -0.60
C HIS A 351 15.14 -27.25 -1.59
N ASP A 352 15.40 -28.53 -1.86
CA ASP A 352 16.07 -29.03 -3.06
C ASP A 352 15.13 -28.87 -4.28
N SER A 353 15.39 -27.87 -5.12
CA SER A 353 15.02 -27.61 -6.53
C SER A 353 13.68 -28.01 -7.18
N THR A 354 12.96 -29.05 -6.77
CA THR A 354 11.90 -29.65 -7.61
C THR A 354 10.47 -29.26 -7.25
N ASN A 355 10.18 -28.72 -6.06
CA ASN A 355 8.80 -28.44 -5.60
C ASN A 355 8.66 -27.11 -4.82
N LEU A 356 9.33 -26.05 -5.25
CA LEU A 356 9.12 -24.74 -4.64
C LEU A 356 7.72 -24.20 -5.02
N MET A 357 6.83 -24.09 -4.04
CA MET A 357 5.57 -23.37 -4.19
C MET A 357 5.84 -21.88 -3.99
N GLN A 358 5.56 -21.05 -5.01
CA GLN A 358 5.49 -19.60 -4.83
C GLN A 358 4.05 -19.23 -4.49
N THR A 359 3.70 -19.30 -3.21
CA THR A 359 2.49 -18.62 -2.76
C THR A 359 2.71 -17.12 -2.88
N LYS A 360 1.87 -16.46 -3.67
CA LYS A 360 1.90 -15.02 -3.86
C LYS A 360 0.64 -14.42 -3.25
N CYS A 361 0.75 -13.20 -2.74
CA CYS A 361 -0.39 -12.38 -2.41
C CYS A 361 -0.66 -11.43 -3.57
N ILE A 362 -1.89 -11.39 -4.07
CA ILE A 362 -2.29 -10.49 -5.15
C ILE A 362 -3.27 -9.42 -4.68
N ILE A 363 -3.16 -8.23 -5.27
CA ILE A 363 -4.09 -7.11 -5.07
C ILE A 363 -4.45 -6.54 -6.44
N LYS A 364 -5.72 -6.25 -6.68
CA LYS A 364 -6.18 -5.73 -7.98
C LYS A 364 -5.83 -4.25 -8.15
N GLY A 365 -5.20 -3.91 -9.27
CA GLY A 365 -5.00 -2.52 -9.70
C GLY A 365 -3.84 -1.79 -9.02
N TYR A 366 -4.00 -1.43 -7.73
CA TYR A 366 -3.00 -0.67 -7.00
C TYR A 366 -3.13 -0.86 -5.48
N LEU A 367 -2.05 -0.56 -4.73
CA LEU A 367 -2.05 -0.51 -3.27
C LEU A 367 -1.72 0.92 -2.82
N GLU A 368 -2.66 1.60 -2.18
CA GLU A 368 -2.40 2.83 -1.41
C GLU A 368 -2.10 2.48 0.05
N PHE A 369 -1.13 3.17 0.64
CA PHE A 369 -0.66 2.90 2.00
C PHE A 369 -0.17 4.18 2.68
N ILE A 370 -0.15 4.21 4.01
CA ILE A 370 0.54 5.28 4.77
C ILE A 370 1.90 4.77 5.24
N ALA A 371 2.80 5.68 5.64
CA ALA A 371 4.11 5.30 6.16
C ALA A 371 4.02 4.17 7.20
N LYS A 372 3.09 4.26 8.17
CA LYS A 372 2.80 3.26 9.24
C LYS A 372 2.36 1.87 8.76
N ASP A 373 2.05 1.68 7.48
CA ASP A 373 1.73 0.38 6.92
C ASP A 373 2.96 -0.42 6.50
N ILE A 374 4.08 0.27 6.23
CA ILE A 374 5.37 -0.36 5.96
C ILE A 374 5.97 -0.84 7.28
N ILE A 375 6.23 -2.13 7.39
CA ILE A 375 6.89 -2.70 8.57
C ILE A 375 8.37 -2.26 8.56
N LYS A 376 9.08 -2.65 7.50
CA LYS A 376 10.49 -2.33 7.26
C LYS A 376 10.76 -2.19 5.76
N ILE A 377 11.86 -1.54 5.44
CA ILE A 377 12.42 -1.48 4.09
C ILE A 377 13.82 -2.09 4.20
N TYR A 378 14.10 -3.15 3.47
CA TYR A 378 15.39 -3.80 3.55
C TYR A 378 16.26 -3.40 2.36
N VAL A 379 17.53 -3.17 2.64
CA VAL A 379 18.60 -2.91 1.68
C VAL A 379 19.83 -3.74 2.05
N ARG A 380 20.82 -3.81 1.17
CA ARG A 380 21.95 -4.75 1.32
C ARG A 380 23.11 -4.17 2.09
N THR A 381 23.33 -2.87 1.94
CA THR A 381 24.47 -2.17 2.51
C THR A 381 24.07 -0.81 3.07
N GLU A 382 24.87 -0.29 4.00
CA GLU A 382 24.70 1.08 4.51
C GLU A 382 24.77 2.13 3.39
N ALA A 383 25.62 1.91 2.37
CA ALA A 383 25.67 2.80 1.22
C ALA A 383 24.33 2.88 0.47
N GLU A 384 23.63 1.77 0.31
CA GLU A 384 22.29 1.74 -0.32
C GLU A 384 21.23 2.43 0.54
N LYS A 385 21.31 2.27 1.87
CA LYS A 385 20.43 2.98 2.80
C LYS A 385 20.59 4.49 2.66
N VAL A 386 21.84 4.97 2.68
CA VAL A 386 22.16 6.39 2.51
C VAL A 386 21.77 6.89 1.13
N SER A 387 21.98 6.09 0.08
CA SER A 387 21.55 6.39 -1.29
C SER A 387 20.05 6.62 -1.37
N LEU A 388 19.27 5.69 -0.81
CA LEU A 388 17.80 5.74 -0.83
C LEU A 388 17.28 6.93 -0.04
N LEU A 389 17.82 7.18 1.16
CA LEU A 389 17.48 8.35 1.96
C LEU A 389 17.76 9.65 1.20
N THR A 390 18.96 9.79 0.64
CA THR A 390 19.34 10.99 -0.12
C THR A 390 18.44 11.21 -1.33
N ALA A 391 18.14 10.15 -2.07
CA ALA A 391 17.33 10.23 -3.27
C ALA A 391 15.85 10.58 -2.97
N LEU A 392 15.31 10.17 -1.83
CA LEU A 392 13.99 10.61 -1.35
C LEU A 392 13.95 12.14 -1.11
N ILE A 393 15.00 12.70 -0.49
CA ILE A 393 15.14 14.15 -0.28
C ILE A 393 15.21 14.90 -1.60
N GLU A 394 16.06 14.43 -2.51
CA GLU A 394 16.22 15.04 -3.83
C GLU A 394 14.91 15.01 -4.63
N TYR A 395 14.18 13.90 -4.58
CA TYR A 395 12.90 13.75 -5.26
C TYR A 395 11.86 14.74 -4.74
N GLN A 396 11.71 14.85 -3.42
CA GLN A 396 10.78 15.78 -2.77
C GLN A 396 11.10 17.25 -3.12
N ALA A 397 12.38 17.61 -3.12
CA ALA A 397 12.82 18.94 -3.49
C ALA A 397 12.48 19.29 -4.94
N LYS A 398 12.72 18.35 -5.88
CA LYS A 398 12.37 18.51 -7.30
C LYS A 398 10.85 18.69 -7.49
N GLN A 399 10.03 17.96 -6.74
CA GLN A 399 8.57 18.03 -6.88
C GLN A 399 7.94 19.27 -6.24
N SER A 400 8.55 19.83 -5.18
CA SER A 400 8.07 21.08 -4.58
C SER A 400 8.11 22.26 -5.56
N PHE A 401 8.96 22.20 -6.60
CA PHE A 401 8.94 23.17 -7.71
C PHE A 401 7.79 23.00 -8.69
N SER A 402 7.22 21.79 -8.82
CA SER A 402 6.18 21.50 -9.81
C SER A 402 4.77 21.88 -9.35
N LYS A 403 4.63 22.47 -8.14
CA LYS A 403 3.34 22.76 -7.47
C LYS A 403 2.40 21.55 -7.35
N LYS A 404 2.91 20.32 -7.48
CA LYS A 404 2.11 19.13 -7.15
C LYS A 404 1.99 19.04 -5.63
N HIS A 405 0.76 19.00 -5.12
CA HIS A 405 0.46 18.72 -3.72
C HIS A 405 0.89 17.27 -3.40
N LEU A 406 2.15 17.06 -3.05
CA LEU A 406 2.61 15.81 -2.48
C LEU A 406 2.57 15.90 -0.95
N GLN A 407 2.23 14.80 -0.30
CA GLN A 407 2.43 14.66 1.14
C GLN A 407 3.93 14.82 1.43
N LEU A 408 4.27 15.68 2.40
CA LEU A 408 5.67 15.86 2.80
C LEU A 408 6.19 14.55 3.39
N ILE A 409 7.27 14.03 2.81
CA ILE A 409 7.96 12.84 3.33
C ILE A 409 8.63 13.23 4.64
N ASP A 410 8.29 12.52 5.71
CA ASP A 410 9.03 12.59 6.96
C ASP A 410 10.16 11.54 6.91
N LEU A 411 11.37 12.00 6.58
CA LEU A 411 12.54 11.14 6.41
C LEU A 411 12.93 10.44 7.71
N SER A 412 12.65 11.04 8.86
CA SER A 412 12.93 10.42 10.16
C SER A 412 12.11 9.15 10.35
N GLN A 413 10.88 9.11 9.81
CA GLN A 413 10.03 7.92 9.84
C GLN A 413 10.54 6.80 8.94
N TYR A 414 11.21 7.13 7.84
CA TYR A 414 11.79 6.14 6.93
C TYR A 414 13.18 5.69 7.36
N ALA A 415 14.02 6.58 7.90
CA ALA A 415 15.37 6.25 8.35
C ALA A 415 15.40 5.11 9.38
N ALA A 416 14.44 5.10 10.32
CA ALA A 416 14.29 4.04 11.31
C ALA A 416 13.74 2.72 10.73
N ARG A 417 13.09 2.76 9.57
CA ARG A 417 12.50 1.59 8.90
C ARG A 417 13.39 0.97 7.86
N ILE A 418 14.33 1.74 7.30
CA ILE A 418 15.32 1.21 6.35
C ILE A 418 16.39 0.45 7.14
N GLN A 419 16.40 -0.87 7.01
CA GLN A 419 17.34 -1.78 7.65
C GLN A 419 18.31 -2.38 6.64
N VAL A 420 19.55 -2.57 7.08
CA VAL A 420 20.60 -3.21 6.29
C VAL A 420 20.64 -4.68 6.71
N GLU A 421 20.16 -5.55 5.83
CA GLU A 421 20.04 -7.00 6.08
C GLU A 421 20.58 -7.79 4.90
N PRO A 422 21.91 -7.91 4.74
CA PRO A 422 22.53 -8.54 3.58
C PRO A 422 22.11 -10.00 3.39
N ASP A 423 21.79 -10.72 4.47
CA ASP A 423 21.41 -12.14 4.46
C ASP A 423 20.06 -12.40 3.78
N LEU A 424 19.19 -11.39 3.69
CA LEU A 424 17.97 -11.47 2.88
C LEU A 424 18.27 -11.46 1.38
N PHE A 425 19.43 -10.92 0.98
CA PHE A 425 19.77 -10.70 -0.42
C PHE A 425 20.83 -11.65 -0.96
N PHE A 426 21.74 -12.11 -0.09
CA PHE A 426 22.89 -12.92 -0.47
C PHE A 426 22.96 -14.19 0.39
N GLY A 427 22.97 -15.35 -0.25
CA GLY A 427 23.49 -16.57 0.36
C GLY A 427 25.02 -16.60 0.21
N ASP A 428 25.49 -17.25 -0.86
CA ASP A 428 26.93 -17.47 -1.06
C ASP A 428 27.56 -16.56 -2.11
N ARG A 429 26.79 -16.03 -3.08
CA ARG A 429 27.31 -15.28 -4.24
C ARG A 429 26.69 -13.89 -4.40
N GLY A 430 27.36 -13.03 -5.18
CA GLY A 430 26.79 -11.75 -5.62
C GLY A 430 26.86 -10.61 -4.60
N LYS A 431 27.73 -10.71 -3.59
CA LYS A 431 27.77 -9.82 -2.42
C LYS A 431 28.24 -8.41 -2.79
N VAL A 432 27.56 -7.42 -2.23
CA VAL A 432 27.98 -6.00 -2.25
C VAL A 432 28.50 -5.68 -0.86
N ILE A 433 29.77 -5.26 -0.77
CA ILE A 433 30.46 -4.96 0.49
C ILE A 433 30.70 -3.45 0.54
N TYR A 434 30.39 -2.83 1.68
CA TYR A 434 30.68 -1.42 1.93
C TYR A 434 31.56 -1.27 3.17
N GLY A 435 32.69 -0.58 3.01
CA GLY A 435 33.63 -0.28 4.10
C GLY A 435 34.65 0.77 3.67
N ASP A 436 35.13 1.59 4.61
CA ASP A 436 36.11 2.67 4.37
C ASP A 436 35.74 3.61 3.20
N ASN A 437 34.44 3.92 3.04
CA ASN A 437 33.89 4.70 1.92
C ASN A 437 34.24 4.11 0.54
N ARG A 438 34.28 2.77 0.44
CA ARG A 438 34.49 2.01 -0.78
C ARG A 438 33.40 0.94 -0.90
N ILE A 439 32.94 0.74 -2.13
CA ILE A 439 32.06 -0.38 -2.48
C ILE A 439 32.88 -1.41 -3.23
N GLU A 440 32.82 -2.65 -2.76
CA GLU A 440 33.41 -3.81 -3.40
C GLU A 440 32.33 -4.81 -3.80
N PHE A 441 32.53 -5.47 -4.92
CA PHE A 441 31.62 -6.47 -5.46
C PHE A 441 32.33 -7.82 -5.46
N SER A 442 31.76 -8.79 -4.75
CA SER A 442 32.28 -10.16 -4.71
C SER A 442 31.42 -11.07 -5.57
N GLU A 443 32.08 -11.90 -6.38
CA GLU A 443 31.43 -12.92 -7.23
C GLU A 443 30.40 -12.38 -8.24
N ILE A 444 30.55 -11.10 -8.60
CA ILE A 444 29.84 -10.40 -9.68
C ILE A 444 30.79 -10.19 -10.85
N GLY A 445 30.27 -10.33 -12.08
CA GLY A 445 31.08 -10.21 -13.29
C GLY A 445 31.56 -8.77 -13.44
N LYS A 446 32.88 -8.55 -13.51
CA LYS A 446 33.47 -7.20 -13.64
C LYS A 446 32.96 -6.43 -14.86
N THR A 447 32.58 -7.13 -15.93
CA THR A 447 31.98 -6.55 -17.15
C THR A 447 30.61 -5.91 -16.90
N ASN A 448 29.95 -6.25 -15.78
CA ASN A 448 28.61 -5.78 -15.48
C ASN A 448 28.65 -4.50 -14.63
N ILE A 449 29.83 -4.05 -14.16
CA ILE A 449 30.00 -2.92 -13.22
C ILE A 449 30.40 -1.66 -13.97
N GLN A 450 29.57 -0.62 -13.90
CA GLN A 450 29.92 0.72 -14.34
C GLN A 450 29.97 1.66 -13.13
N SER A 451 31.08 2.39 -12.99
CA SER A 451 31.24 3.43 -11.96
C SER A 451 31.41 4.79 -12.63
N HIS A 452 30.61 5.77 -12.20
CA HIS A 452 30.70 7.14 -12.66
C HIS A 452 30.95 8.09 -11.50
N ASP A 453 31.93 8.95 -11.69
CA ASP A 453 32.28 10.02 -10.77
C ASP A 453 31.56 11.30 -11.21
N GLU A 454 30.67 11.79 -10.36
CA GLU A 454 29.90 13.01 -10.57
C GLU A 454 30.22 14.07 -9.50
N PRO A 455 30.02 15.36 -9.78
CA PRO A 455 30.13 16.39 -8.77
C PRO A 455 29.05 16.21 -7.67
N PHE A 456 29.47 16.20 -6.40
CA PHE A 456 28.54 16.12 -5.26
C PHE A 456 27.52 17.25 -5.32
N SER A 457 26.24 16.89 -5.31
CA SER A 457 25.14 17.85 -5.36
C SER A 457 24.19 17.60 -4.20
N ILE A 458 23.76 18.68 -3.54
CA ILE A 458 22.86 18.62 -2.38
C ILE A 458 21.68 19.55 -2.58
N VAL A 459 20.53 19.16 -2.01
CA VAL A 459 19.34 20.01 -1.92
C VAL A 459 19.61 21.14 -0.94
N LYS A 460 19.37 22.38 -1.39
CA LYS A 460 19.38 23.58 -0.56
C LYS A 460 18.01 24.21 -0.49
N GLU A 461 17.48 24.35 0.72
CA GLU A 461 16.23 25.08 0.94
C GLU A 461 16.47 26.49 1.49
N MET A 462 15.79 27.45 0.87
CA MET A 462 15.59 28.82 1.30
C MET A 462 14.08 29.04 1.44
N LYS A 463 13.64 30.05 2.23
CA LYS A 463 12.22 30.33 2.57
C LYS A 463 11.18 30.11 1.46
N THR A 464 11.53 30.27 0.18
CA THR A 464 10.62 30.11 -0.97
C THR A 464 11.17 29.24 -2.11
N VAL A 465 12.36 28.62 -1.98
CA VAL A 465 13.06 27.93 -3.09
C VAL A 465 13.91 26.77 -2.57
N SER A 466 13.84 25.59 -3.20
CA SER A 466 14.63 24.39 -2.83
C SER A 466 15.56 23.89 -3.94
N LYS A 467 16.74 24.48 -4.19
CA LYS A 467 17.55 24.17 -5.39
C LYS A 467 18.62 23.08 -5.17
N MET A 468 18.88 22.23 -6.17
CA MET A 468 20.07 21.37 -6.20
C MET A 468 21.33 22.18 -6.54
N ILE A 469 22.39 22.04 -5.71
CA ILE A 469 23.66 22.75 -5.89
C ILE A 469 24.83 21.80 -5.79
N THR A 470 25.75 21.92 -6.74
CA THR A 470 27.04 21.23 -6.74
C THR A 470 28.03 21.88 -5.78
N ILE A 471 28.66 21.10 -4.90
CA ILE A 471 29.70 21.55 -3.97
C ILE A 471 31.08 21.20 -4.54
N GLY A 472 31.90 22.21 -4.82
CA GLY A 472 33.21 22.00 -5.43
C GLY A 472 34.14 21.16 -4.55
N GLY A 473 34.83 20.18 -5.13
CA GLY A 473 35.80 19.32 -4.44
C GLY A 473 35.20 18.25 -3.52
N LEU A 474 33.89 18.02 -3.59
CA LEU A 474 33.23 16.81 -3.09
C LEU A 474 32.73 16.00 -4.29
N MET A 475 32.72 14.68 -4.17
CA MET A 475 32.41 13.76 -5.27
C MET A 475 31.23 12.85 -4.91
N ARG A 476 30.43 12.51 -5.92
CA ARG A 476 29.39 11.48 -5.94
C ARG A 476 29.92 10.33 -6.79
N GLN A 477 29.77 9.09 -6.32
CA GLN A 477 30.05 7.91 -7.12
C GLN A 477 28.76 7.13 -7.32
N GLU A 478 28.40 6.91 -8.59
CA GLU A 478 27.26 6.09 -8.97
C GLU A 478 27.75 4.74 -9.50
N PHE A 479 27.17 3.65 -8.99
CA PHE A 479 27.43 2.29 -9.44
C PHE A 479 26.19 1.74 -10.13
N LYS A 480 26.36 1.35 -11.39
CA LYS A 480 25.33 0.66 -12.19
C LYS A 480 25.76 -0.76 -12.49
N LEU A 481 24.78 -1.66 -12.44
CA LEU A 481 24.96 -3.07 -12.73
C LEU A 481 23.95 -3.53 -13.78
N GLU A 482 24.40 -4.36 -14.73
CA GLU A 482 23.49 -5.02 -15.65
C GLU A 482 22.67 -6.11 -14.93
N ASP A 483 21.35 -6.07 -15.10
CA ASP A 483 20.45 -7.12 -14.63
C ASP A 483 20.49 -8.35 -15.55
N SER A 484 19.77 -9.41 -15.18
CA SER A 484 19.67 -10.66 -15.97
C SER A 484 19.12 -10.48 -17.39
N LYS A 485 18.56 -9.30 -17.70
CA LYS A 485 18.03 -8.93 -19.02
C LYS A 485 18.95 -7.95 -19.77
N GLY A 486 20.15 -7.68 -19.25
CA GLY A 486 21.12 -6.75 -19.83
C GLY A 486 20.80 -5.27 -19.60
N ASN A 487 19.87 -4.92 -18.71
CA ASN A 487 19.56 -3.52 -18.41
C ASN A 487 20.43 -3.01 -17.29
N LEU A 488 21.11 -1.88 -17.51
CA LEU A 488 21.84 -1.17 -16.45
C LEU A 488 20.87 -0.60 -15.42
N LYS A 489 21.03 -0.99 -14.16
CA LYS A 489 20.28 -0.51 -13.00
C LYS A 489 21.23 0.16 -12.02
N THR A 490 20.84 1.30 -11.48
CA THR A 490 21.57 1.94 -10.38
C THR A 490 21.44 1.08 -9.12
N VAL A 491 22.58 0.72 -8.56
CA VAL A 491 22.69 -0.21 -7.42
C VAL A 491 23.14 0.54 -6.17
N ALA A 492 24.06 1.49 -6.30
CA ALA A 492 24.47 2.35 -5.20
C ALA A 492 24.86 3.75 -5.70
N VAL A 493 24.54 4.75 -4.89
CA VAL A 493 24.93 6.15 -5.11
C VAL A 493 25.42 6.71 -3.78
N TYR A 494 26.72 6.82 -3.61
CA TYR A 494 27.26 7.39 -2.37
C TYR A 494 28.07 8.65 -2.65
N HIS A 495 28.10 9.50 -1.64
CA HIS A 495 28.84 10.73 -1.65
C HIS A 495 30.13 10.60 -0.85
N LYS A 496 31.08 11.51 -1.07
CA LYS A 496 32.27 11.65 -0.22
C LYS A 496 32.25 13.06 0.39
N PRO A 497 31.78 13.22 1.64
CA PRO A 497 31.15 12.22 2.51
C PRO A 497 29.70 11.91 2.16
N ASP A 498 29.24 10.69 2.49
CA ASP A 498 27.90 10.14 2.26
C ASP A 498 26.89 10.53 3.34
N TRP A 499 27.37 10.83 4.54
CA TRP A 499 26.54 11.12 5.72
C TRP A 499 25.86 12.51 5.73
N ILE A 500 26.07 13.38 4.72
CA ILE A 500 25.38 14.69 4.63
C ILE A 500 24.22 14.58 3.65
N LEU A 501 22.99 14.66 4.15
CA LEU A 501 21.78 14.41 3.37
C LEU A 501 21.11 15.70 2.85
N LYS A 502 20.99 16.72 3.71
CA LYS A 502 20.29 17.98 3.39
C LYS A 502 20.91 19.16 4.11
N VAL A 503 20.83 20.35 3.51
CA VAL A 503 21.17 21.60 4.17
C VAL A 503 20.10 22.68 3.94
N VAL A 504 19.72 23.38 5.00
CA VAL A 504 18.71 24.45 5.00
C VAL A 504 19.29 25.71 5.63
N LYS A 505 19.16 26.84 4.94
CA LYS A 505 19.54 28.14 5.51
C LYS A 505 18.31 28.87 6.02
N TRP A 506 18.31 29.18 7.30
CA TRP A 506 17.29 29.97 7.95
C TRP A 506 17.84 31.31 8.41
N ALA A 507 17.03 32.36 8.29
CA ALA A 507 17.36 33.69 8.78
C ALA A 507 16.18 34.28 9.55
N SER A 508 16.45 34.71 10.79
CA SER A 508 15.51 35.41 11.65
C SER A 508 15.20 36.78 11.07
N ALA A 509 13.92 37.08 10.84
CA ALA A 509 13.51 38.41 10.39
C ALA A 509 13.65 39.47 11.50
N PHE A 510 13.67 39.06 12.76
CA PHE A 510 13.67 39.96 13.91
C PHE A 510 15.07 40.21 14.48
N THR A 511 15.90 39.17 14.58
CA THR A 511 17.24 39.26 15.19
C THR A 511 18.36 39.34 14.17
N GLY A 512 18.08 39.12 12.88
CA GLY A 512 19.11 39.03 11.83
C GLY A 512 19.99 37.78 11.92
N GLU A 513 19.78 36.93 12.93
CA GLU A 513 20.55 35.71 13.15
C GLU A 513 20.33 34.71 12.00
N VAL A 514 21.42 34.14 11.52
CA VAL A 514 21.42 33.15 10.44
C VAL A 514 21.81 31.80 11.03
N ARG A 515 21.00 30.78 10.75
CA ARG A 515 21.26 29.38 11.12
C ARG A 515 21.35 28.51 9.88
N TYR A 516 22.29 27.58 9.89
CA TYR A 516 22.35 26.48 8.94
C TYR A 516 21.86 25.23 9.66
N TYR A 517 20.79 24.63 9.16
CA TYR A 517 20.31 23.32 9.60
C TYR A 517 20.81 22.26 8.63
N LEU A 518 21.24 21.13 9.15
CA LEU A 518 21.78 19.99 8.41
C LEU A 518 21.07 18.73 8.87
N ASP A 519 20.60 17.93 7.92
CA ASP A 519 20.17 16.57 8.19
C ASP A 519 21.30 15.62 7.78
N LEU A 520 21.74 14.80 8.72
CA LEU A 520 22.91 13.94 8.65
C LEU A 520 22.51 12.48 8.94
N TYR A 521 23.23 11.54 8.35
CA TYR A 521 23.21 10.13 8.75
C TYR A 521 24.61 9.74 9.25
N TYR A 522 24.88 10.04 10.52
CA TYR A 522 26.20 9.99 11.13
C TYR A 522 26.29 8.86 12.14
N HIS A 523 27.31 7.99 12.05
CA HIS A 523 27.46 6.79 12.89
C HIS A 523 26.18 5.94 13.01
N SER A 524 25.53 5.68 11.87
CA SER A 524 24.27 4.91 11.79
C SER A 524 23.05 5.56 12.45
N GLU A 525 23.16 6.83 12.84
CA GLU A 525 22.06 7.61 13.41
C GLU A 525 21.64 8.75 12.48
N PHE A 526 20.33 8.95 12.36
CA PHE A 526 19.78 10.13 11.68
C PHE A 526 19.76 11.31 12.65
N LEU A 527 20.51 12.36 12.34
CA LEU A 527 20.67 13.54 13.18
C LEU A 527 20.20 14.78 12.41
N SER A 528 19.47 15.64 13.10
CA SER A 528 19.22 17.01 12.62
C SER A 528 20.02 17.94 13.50
N VAL A 529 20.97 18.66 12.92
CA VAL A 529 21.87 19.57 13.66
C VAL A 529 21.77 20.98 13.08
N TYR A 530 22.14 21.98 13.87
CA TYR A 530 22.24 23.34 13.37
C TYR A 530 23.49 24.05 13.88
N ARG A 531 23.92 25.05 13.12
CA ARG A 531 25.00 25.96 13.48
C ARG A 531 24.59 27.39 13.21
N ILE A 532 24.92 28.30 14.13
CA ILE A 532 24.76 29.74 13.93
C ILE A 532 25.92 30.27 13.06
N GLU A 533 25.62 31.15 12.11
CA GLU A 533 26.64 31.76 11.25
C GLU A 533 27.65 32.56 12.09
N GLY A 534 28.94 32.25 11.93
CA GLY A 534 30.02 32.86 12.72
C GLY A 534 30.47 32.03 13.93
N GLU A 535 29.68 31.04 14.35
CA GLU A 535 30.05 30.11 15.42
C GLU A 535 30.75 28.86 14.88
N ASN A 536 31.46 28.15 15.76
CA ASN A 536 32.20 26.92 15.45
C ASN A 536 31.54 25.65 16.02
N GLU A 537 30.39 25.76 16.67
CA GLU A 537 29.73 24.65 17.35
C GLU A 537 28.46 24.22 16.61
N TRP A 538 28.32 22.92 16.37
CA TRP A 538 27.08 22.33 15.88
C TRP A 538 26.27 21.81 17.05
N ILE A 539 24.97 22.09 17.03
CA ILE A 539 24.03 21.76 18.10
C ILE A 539 23.00 20.80 17.54
N ASN A 540 22.76 19.67 18.22
CA ASN A 540 21.68 18.77 17.89
C ASN A 540 20.33 19.48 18.08
N ASN A 541 19.50 19.44 17.05
CA ASN A 541 18.24 20.16 17.02
C ASN A 541 17.20 19.55 17.97
N GLN A 542 17.27 18.26 18.27
CA GLN A 542 16.31 17.56 19.12
C GLN A 542 16.59 17.79 20.60
N ASP A 543 17.80 17.48 21.06
CA ASP A 543 18.16 17.48 22.49
C ASP A 543 19.01 18.70 22.93
N LYS A 544 19.37 19.57 21.97
CA LYS A 544 20.18 20.78 22.19
C LYS A 544 21.59 20.52 22.70
N THR A 545 22.10 19.29 22.56
CA THR A 545 23.47 18.93 22.92
C THR A 545 24.46 19.38 21.86
N ARG A 546 25.73 19.55 22.25
CA ARG A 546 26.83 19.89 21.32
C ARG A 546 27.33 18.63 20.63
N MET A 547 27.50 18.73 19.31
CA MET A 547 28.07 17.66 18.50
C MET A 547 29.59 17.70 18.51
N ASN A 548 30.22 16.53 18.64
CA ASN A 548 31.67 16.38 18.65
C ASN A 548 32.17 15.86 17.28
N PHE A 549 32.17 16.72 16.27
CA PHE A 549 32.78 16.42 14.97
C PHE A 549 34.30 16.64 14.99
N THR A 550 35.04 15.82 14.25
CA THR A 550 36.48 16.00 13.99
C THR A 550 36.75 17.28 13.18
N GLU A 551 37.99 17.78 13.22
CA GLU A 551 38.35 19.02 12.49
C GLU A 551 38.08 18.93 10.97
N ASP A 552 38.32 17.77 10.37
CA ASP A 552 38.08 17.56 8.95
C ASP A 552 36.58 17.53 8.63
N GLU A 553 35.76 16.89 9.45
CA GLU A 553 34.29 16.89 9.30
C GLU A 553 33.73 18.31 9.45
N GLN A 554 34.18 19.07 10.45
CA GLN A 554 33.79 20.47 10.63
C GLN A 554 34.16 21.33 9.42
N ARG A 555 35.34 21.10 8.83
CA ARG A 555 35.77 21.77 7.59
C ARG A 555 34.83 21.46 6.42
N ILE A 556 34.43 20.19 6.27
CA ILE A 556 33.50 19.76 5.22
C ILE A 556 32.11 20.36 5.45
N LEU A 557 31.57 20.30 6.67
CA LEU A 557 30.27 20.87 7.03
C LEU A 557 30.22 22.37 6.73
N LYS A 558 31.21 23.14 7.19
CA LYS A 558 31.32 24.57 6.87
C LYS A 558 31.34 24.82 5.37
N LYS A 559 32.10 24.02 4.61
CA LYS A 559 32.16 24.15 3.15
C LYS A 559 30.78 23.92 2.49
N VAL A 560 30.01 22.94 2.97
CA VAL A 560 28.65 22.69 2.50
C VAL A 560 27.70 23.84 2.86
N GLU A 561 27.73 24.32 4.10
CA GLU A 561 26.91 25.45 4.58
C GLU A 561 27.25 26.78 3.89
N GLU A 562 28.54 27.07 3.72
CA GLU A 562 28.99 28.34 3.17
C GLU A 562 28.90 28.40 1.65
N SER A 563 28.65 27.26 1.00
CA SER A 563 28.29 27.25 -0.41
C SER A 563 27.00 28.05 -0.70
N PHE A 564 26.19 28.41 0.31
CA PHE A 564 25.09 29.38 0.17
C PHE A 564 25.58 30.81 -0.15
N LYS A 565 26.78 31.20 0.30
CA LYS A 565 27.34 32.56 0.07
C LYS A 565 27.78 32.78 -1.39
N LEU A 566 28.27 31.72 -2.05
CA LEU A 566 28.79 31.79 -3.43
C LEU A 566 27.70 32.02 -4.49
N GLU A 567 26.45 31.67 -4.24
CA GLU A 567 25.33 31.96 -5.15
C GLU A 567 24.79 33.39 -5.02
N THR A 568 24.81 33.98 -3.82
CA THR A 568 24.33 35.36 -3.60
C THR A 568 25.15 36.36 -4.41
N VAL A 569 26.46 36.11 -4.57
CA VAL A 569 27.36 36.94 -5.39
C VAL A 569 27.07 36.81 -6.90
N ARG A 570 26.57 35.67 -7.38
CA ARG A 570 26.23 35.49 -8.81
C ARG A 570 24.89 36.12 -9.20
N LYS A 571 23.93 36.24 -8.28
CA LYS A 571 22.67 36.98 -8.52
C LYS A 571 22.87 38.51 -8.50
N ASN A 572 23.83 39.02 -7.74
CA ASN A 572 24.15 40.46 -7.71
C ASN A 572 25.11 40.91 -8.83
N ARG A 573 25.52 39.99 -9.72
CA ARG A 573 26.38 40.26 -10.89
C ARG A 573 25.68 40.04 -12.24
N ARG A 574 24.35 39.95 -12.27
CA ARG A 574 23.55 39.96 -13.50
C ARG A 574 22.63 41.15 -13.54
#